data_AF-A0A497N883-F1
#
_entry.id   AF-A0A497N883-F1
#
_cell.length_a   1.000
_cell.length_b   1.000
_cell.length_c   1.000
_cell.angle_alpha   90.00
_cell.angle_beta   90.00
_cell.angle_gamma   90.00
#
_symmetry.space_group_name_H-M   'P 1'
#
loop_
_entity.id
_entity.type
_entity.pdbx_description
1 polymer ?
#
loop_
_entity_poly.entity_id
_entity_poly.type
_entity_poly.pdbx_seq_one_letter_code
_entity_poly.pdbx_strand_id
1 'polypeptide(L)'
;MPKVRTSRLTMEDFDPRKIVDSLVREAGLDVRTAEEIAREIADIIARARLKFLSAPLIRELVNYALLERGLEEARKRYTRVGMPIYDVERLLEHGLNENANLAVNPESIHKWAADRLFIEHALLTMPGHIADAHMKGLIHIHDLEYWSVGRPFCLSHDPRFIL
;
A
#
# COMPACT_ATOMS: atom_id res chain seq x y z
N MET A 1 0.92 -21.51 0.15
CA MET A 1 1.20 -20.12 0.59
C MET A 1 -0.08 -19.29 0.47
N PRO A 2 -0.29 -18.25 1.30
CA PRO A 2 -1.50 -17.43 1.25
C PRO A 2 -1.56 -16.52 0.01
N LYS A 3 -2.77 -16.03 -0.31
CA LYS A 3 -2.92 -14.94 -1.29
C LYS A 3 -2.54 -13.60 -0.65
N VAL A 4 -1.94 -12.74 -1.46
CA VAL A 4 -1.46 -11.41 -1.09
C VAL A 4 -2.33 -10.33 -1.71
N ARG A 5 -2.84 -9.41 -0.89
CA ARG A 5 -3.40 -8.13 -1.33
C ARG A 5 -2.26 -7.17 -1.62
N THR A 6 -2.10 -6.80 -2.89
CA THR A 6 -1.03 -5.90 -3.32
C THR A 6 -1.40 -4.43 -3.09
N SER A 7 -0.40 -3.55 -3.15
CA SER A 7 -0.61 -2.10 -3.12
C SER A 7 -1.21 -1.53 -4.42
N ARG A 8 -1.48 -2.37 -5.42
CA ARG A 8 -2.16 -2.03 -6.69
C ARG A 8 -3.61 -2.49 -6.71
N LEU A 9 -4.17 -2.82 -5.55
CA LEU A 9 -5.55 -3.25 -5.42
C LEU A 9 -5.86 -4.58 -6.14
N THR A 10 -4.86 -5.46 -6.25
CA THR A 10 -4.99 -6.80 -6.86
C THR A 10 -4.75 -7.92 -5.85
N MET A 11 -5.28 -9.11 -6.17
CA MET A 11 -5.01 -10.36 -5.44
C MET A 11 -4.01 -11.21 -6.22
N GLU A 12 -2.87 -11.51 -5.62
CA GLU A 12 -1.78 -12.27 -6.24
C GLU A 12 -1.30 -13.40 -5.32
N ASP A 13 -0.62 -14.40 -5.87
CA ASP A 13 0.01 -15.43 -5.04
C ASP A 13 1.28 -14.89 -4.38
N PHE A 14 1.56 -15.35 -3.15
CA PHE A 14 2.78 -14.97 -2.44
C PHE A 14 4.02 -15.45 -3.20
N ASP A 15 4.92 -14.51 -3.49
CA ASP A 15 6.19 -14.75 -4.15
C ASP A 15 7.33 -14.09 -3.36
N PRO A 16 8.23 -14.87 -2.74
CA PRO A 16 9.34 -14.31 -1.96
C PRO A 16 10.33 -13.51 -2.81
N ARG A 17 10.40 -13.73 -4.13
CA ARG A 17 11.26 -12.95 -5.02
C ARG A 17 10.91 -11.46 -5.00
N LYS A 18 9.63 -11.13 -4.81
CA LYS A 18 9.18 -9.74 -4.69
C LYS A 18 9.73 -9.05 -3.44
N ILE A 19 10.02 -9.80 -2.37
CA ILE A 19 10.69 -9.28 -1.18
C ILE A 19 12.17 -9.00 -1.48
N VAL A 20 12.83 -9.91 -2.20
CA VAL A 20 14.22 -9.71 -2.62
C VAL A 20 14.34 -8.45 -3.48
N ASP A 21 13.51 -8.34 -4.51
CA ASP A 21 13.51 -7.21 -5.44
C ASP A 21 13.24 -5.88 -4.71
N SER A 22 12.29 -5.85 -3.76
CA SER A 22 11.99 -4.65 -2.99
C SER A 22 13.11 -4.28 -2.03
N LEU A 23 13.75 -5.24 -1.36
CA LEU A 23 14.88 -4.97 -0.46
C LEU A 23 16.10 -4.44 -1.20
N VAL A 24 16.42 -5.02 -2.37
CA VAL A 24 17.53 -4.54 -3.21
C VAL A 24 17.22 -3.12 -3.71
N ARG A 25 16.03 -2.90 -4.26
CA ARG A 25 15.65 -1.61 -4.87
C ARG A 25 15.42 -0.49 -3.86
N GLU A 26 14.69 -0.76 -2.78
CA GLU A 26 14.19 0.26 -1.85
C GLU A 26 15.14 0.45 -0.66
N ALA A 27 15.85 -0.60 -0.27
CA ALA A 27 16.74 -0.58 0.89
C ALA A 27 18.23 -0.75 0.54
N GLY A 28 18.59 -0.99 -0.73
CA GLY A 28 19.98 -1.07 -1.19
C GLY A 28 20.77 -2.25 -0.62
N LEU A 29 20.08 -3.34 -0.27
CA LEU A 29 20.71 -4.55 0.24
C LEU A 29 21.34 -5.36 -0.90
N ASP A 30 22.38 -6.13 -0.58
CA ASP A 30 22.89 -7.14 -1.50
C ASP A 30 21.90 -8.30 -1.65
N VAL A 31 21.94 -8.95 -2.81
CA VAL A 31 20.99 -10.02 -3.18
C VAL A 31 21.01 -11.17 -2.17
N ARG A 32 22.20 -11.56 -1.69
CA ARG A 32 22.32 -12.70 -0.75
C ARG A 32 21.62 -12.39 0.57
N THR A 33 21.87 -11.24 1.17
CA THR A 33 21.18 -10.83 2.41
C THR A 33 19.67 -10.70 2.20
N ALA A 34 19.25 -10.16 1.06
CA ALA A 34 17.84 -10.03 0.72
C ALA A 34 17.14 -11.40 0.54
N GLU A 35 17.80 -12.38 -0.07
CA GLU A 35 17.32 -13.77 -0.21
C GLU A 35 17.18 -14.48 1.15
N GLU A 36 18.14 -14.28 2.06
CA GLU A 36 18.08 -14.83 3.41
C GLU A 36 16.86 -14.30 4.18
N ILE A 37 16.63 -12.98 4.13
CA ILE A 37 15.46 -12.35 4.75
C ILE A 37 14.17 -12.87 4.08
N ALA A 38 14.12 -12.91 2.75
CA ALA A 38 12.93 -13.39 2.04
C ALA A 38 12.57 -14.84 2.39
N ARG A 39 13.56 -15.70 2.58
CA ARG A 39 13.37 -17.09 3.04
C ARG A 39 12.81 -17.15 4.46
N GLU A 40 13.40 -16.39 5.38
CA GLU A 40 12.91 -16.32 6.76
C GLU A 40 11.45 -15.84 6.83
N ILE A 41 11.11 -14.79 6.08
CA ILE A 41 9.74 -14.28 6.02
C ILE A 41 8.78 -15.31 5.41
N ALA A 42 9.21 -16.03 4.37
CA ALA A 42 8.41 -17.12 3.80
C ALA A 42 8.12 -18.23 4.83
N ASP A 43 9.10 -18.59 5.66
CA ASP A 43 8.95 -19.59 6.73
C ASP A 43 8.03 -19.10 7.85
N ILE A 44 8.10 -17.81 8.22
CA ILE A 44 7.16 -17.19 9.18
C ILE A 44 5.72 -17.26 8.63
N ILE A 45 5.52 -16.85 7.37
CA ILE A 45 4.21 -16.86 6.72
C ILE A 45 3.65 -18.27 6.61
N ALA A 46 4.49 -19.25 6.25
CA ALA A 46 4.08 -20.65 6.14
C ALA A 46 3.61 -21.21 7.50
N ARG A 47 4.31 -20.88 8.59
CA ARG A 47 3.95 -21.30 9.96
C ARG A 47 2.69 -20.61 10.48
N ALA A 48 2.48 -19.34 10.13
CA ALA A 48 1.35 -18.56 10.62
C ALA A 48 -0.02 -19.02 10.09
N ARG A 49 -0.06 -19.84 9.02
CA ARG A 49 -1.31 -20.39 8.42
C ARG A 49 -2.39 -19.32 8.16
N LEU A 50 -1.95 -18.14 7.73
CA LEU A 50 -2.83 -16.99 7.48
C LEU A 50 -3.77 -17.28 6.30
N LYS A 51 -5.04 -16.85 6.41
CA LYS A 51 -6.00 -16.92 5.31
C LYS A 51 -5.72 -15.90 4.21
N PHE A 52 -5.21 -14.73 4.60
CA PHE A 52 -4.84 -13.65 3.71
C PHE A 52 -3.60 -12.93 4.26
N LEU A 53 -2.88 -12.27 3.37
CA LEU A 53 -1.71 -11.47 3.70
C LEU A 53 -1.79 -10.14 2.94
N SER A 54 -1.45 -9.04 3.60
CA SER A 54 -1.39 -7.72 2.95
C SER A 54 0.07 -7.36 2.66
N ALA A 55 0.31 -6.60 1.59
CA ALA A 55 1.64 -6.07 1.31
C ALA A 55 2.21 -5.21 2.47
N PRO A 56 1.41 -4.40 3.19
CA PRO A 56 1.86 -3.76 4.43
C PRO A 56 2.35 -4.73 5.51
N LEU A 57 1.63 -5.83 5.76
CA LEU A 57 2.03 -6.81 6.76
C LEU A 57 3.32 -7.54 6.38
N ILE A 58 3.52 -7.86 5.09
CA ILE A 58 4.81 -8.39 4.60
C ILE A 58 5.94 -7.40 4.92
N ARG A 59 5.72 -6.11 4.65
CA ARG A 59 6.72 -5.06 4.91
C ARG A 59 7.00 -4.90 6.41
N GLU A 60 6.02 -5.06 7.27
CA GLU A 60 6.21 -5.07 8.74
C GLU A 60 7.08 -6.25 9.18
N LEU A 61 6.80 -7.46 8.67
CA LEU A 61 7.61 -8.64 8.95
C LEU A 61 9.06 -8.48 8.46
N VAL A 62 9.26 -7.94 7.26
CA VAL A 62 10.61 -7.66 6.74
C VAL A 62 11.32 -6.60 7.57
N ASN A 63 10.64 -5.54 8.02
CA ASN A 63 11.23 -4.53 8.90
C ASN A 63 11.66 -5.13 10.24
N TYR A 64 10.92 -6.11 10.77
CA TYR A 64 11.34 -6.87 11.94
C TYR A 64 12.63 -7.66 11.67
N ALA A 65 12.70 -8.41 10.57
CA ALA A 65 13.89 -9.17 10.19
C ALA A 65 15.14 -8.29 9.94
N LEU A 66 14.96 -7.07 9.41
CA LEU A 66 16.02 -6.08 9.29
C LEU A 66 16.49 -5.57 10.66
N LEU A 67 15.56 -5.34 11.58
CA LEU A 67 15.86 -4.90 12.94
C LEU A 67 16.68 -5.95 13.71
N GLU A 68 16.29 -7.23 13.65
CA GLU A 68 17.01 -8.32 14.31
C GLU A 68 18.46 -8.46 13.82
N ARG A 69 18.75 -8.00 12.61
CA ARG A 69 20.11 -8.01 12.02
C ARG A 69 20.90 -6.72 12.29
N GLY A 70 20.33 -5.75 13.01
CA GLY A 70 20.96 -4.45 13.24
C GLY A 70 21.08 -3.58 11.98
N LEU A 71 20.30 -3.87 10.93
CA LEU A 71 20.34 -3.15 9.66
C LEU A 71 19.44 -1.90 9.71
N GLU A 72 19.73 -0.99 10.65
CA GLU A 72 18.87 0.15 10.98
C GLU A 72 18.64 1.10 9.81
N GLU A 73 19.68 1.42 9.04
CA GLU A 73 19.57 2.31 7.87
C GLU A 73 18.76 1.69 6.74
N ALA A 74 18.92 0.37 6.52
CA ALA A 74 18.09 -0.36 5.55
C ALA A 74 16.62 -0.38 6.01
N ARG A 75 16.39 -0.64 7.31
CA ARG A 75 15.05 -0.59 7.93
C ARG A 75 14.40 0.78 7.79
N LYS A 76 15.16 1.86 8.02
CA LYS A 76 14.68 3.24 7.88
C LYS A 76 14.20 3.51 6.46
N ARG A 77 14.97 3.12 5.44
CA ARG A 77 14.58 3.23 4.02
C ARG A 77 13.38 2.35 3.65
N TYR A 78 13.27 1.17 4.26
CA TYR A 78 12.22 0.19 3.97
C TYR A 78 10.91 0.39 4.76
N THR A 79 10.92 1.28 5.76
CA THR A 79 9.77 1.55 6.62
C THR A 79 8.61 2.18 5.82
N ARG A 80 7.39 2.04 6.35
CA ARG A 80 6.21 2.74 5.83
C ARG A 80 5.69 3.78 6.83
N VAL A 81 5.19 4.90 6.32
CA VAL A 81 4.51 5.98 7.06
C VAL A 81 3.13 6.22 6.45
N GLY A 82 2.26 5.21 6.55
CA GLY A 82 1.06 5.09 5.72
C GLY A 82 1.36 4.55 4.32
N MET A 83 2.44 5.01 3.69
CA MET A 83 3.00 4.45 2.46
C MET A 83 4.50 4.15 2.60
N PRO A 84 5.09 3.24 1.81
CA PRO A 84 6.53 3.00 1.82
C PRO A 84 7.31 4.30 1.60
N ILE A 85 8.39 4.55 2.35
CA ILE A 85 9.22 5.76 2.19
C ILE A 85 9.67 5.91 0.73
N TYR A 86 10.08 4.82 0.10
CA TYR A 86 10.42 4.80 -1.33
C TYR A 86 9.31 5.35 -2.24
N ASP A 87 8.05 5.00 -1.97
CA ASP A 87 6.91 5.49 -2.75
C ASP A 87 6.66 6.99 -2.49
N VAL A 88 6.87 7.47 -1.26
CA VAL A 88 6.78 8.90 -0.89
C VAL A 88 7.80 9.72 -1.67
N GLU A 89 9.07 9.30 -1.66
CA GLU A 89 10.16 10.01 -2.36
C GLU A 89 9.85 10.10 -3.85
N ARG A 90 9.42 8.99 -4.47
CA ARG A 90 9.03 8.99 -5.88
C ARG A 90 7.85 9.92 -6.18
N LEU A 91 6.86 9.96 -5.27
CA LEU A 91 5.71 10.85 -5.38
C LEU A 91 6.11 12.33 -5.31
N LEU A 92 7.06 12.67 -4.45
CA LEU A 92 7.60 14.04 -4.32
C LEU A 92 8.40 14.46 -5.55
N GLU A 93 9.21 13.55 -6.09
CA GLU A 93 10.07 13.83 -7.25
C GLU A 93 9.29 13.93 -8.56
N HIS A 94 8.31 13.04 -8.78
CA HIS A 94 7.69 12.85 -10.08
C HIS A 94 6.19 13.19 -10.11
N GLY A 95 5.55 13.31 -8.96
CA GLY A 95 4.08 13.35 -8.87
C GLY A 95 3.40 12.09 -9.41
N LEU A 96 2.09 12.17 -9.61
CA LEU A 96 1.31 11.19 -10.35
C LEU A 96 0.65 11.85 -11.57
N ASN A 97 0.46 11.07 -12.62
CA ASN A 97 -0.32 11.48 -13.79
C ASN A 97 -1.52 10.55 -13.97
N GLU A 98 -2.27 10.35 -12.88
CA GLU A 98 -3.45 9.47 -12.88
C GLU A 98 -4.76 10.22 -13.17
N ASN A 99 -4.77 11.55 -13.00
CA ASN A 99 -5.94 12.39 -13.23
C ASN A 99 -5.56 13.63 -14.04
N ALA A 100 -6.10 13.73 -15.26
CA ALA A 100 -5.84 14.85 -16.17
C ALA A 100 -6.29 16.22 -15.62
N ASN A 101 -7.15 16.24 -14.60
CA ASN A 101 -7.64 17.46 -13.96
C ASN A 101 -6.77 17.91 -12.77
N LEU A 102 -5.81 17.10 -12.32
CA LEU A 102 -4.91 17.44 -11.21
C LEU A 102 -3.55 17.87 -11.76
N ALA A 103 -3.16 19.11 -11.47
CA ALA A 103 -1.81 19.58 -11.73
C ALA A 103 -0.85 19.04 -10.66
N VAL A 104 0.37 18.66 -11.04
CA VAL A 104 1.41 18.29 -10.08
C VAL A 104 1.79 19.53 -9.25
N ASN A 105 1.32 19.59 -8.01
CA ASN A 105 1.58 20.65 -7.05
C ASN A 105 1.53 20.09 -5.61
N PRO A 106 1.97 20.84 -4.59
CA PRO A 106 2.00 20.35 -3.21
C PRO A 106 0.65 19.83 -2.69
N GLU A 107 -0.46 20.49 -3.03
CA GLU A 107 -1.80 20.06 -2.62
C GLU A 107 -2.20 18.72 -3.26
N SER A 108 -1.86 18.52 -4.54
CA SER A 108 -2.13 17.26 -5.23
C SER A 108 -1.26 16.12 -4.65
N ILE A 109 -0.01 16.41 -4.29
CA ILE A 109 0.85 15.42 -3.62
C ILE A 109 0.28 15.04 -2.25
N HIS A 110 -0.14 16.01 -1.43
CA HIS A 110 -0.82 15.74 -0.17
C HIS A 110 -2.10 14.92 -0.37
N LYS A 111 -2.90 15.27 -1.39
CA LYS A 111 -4.11 14.53 -1.74
C LYS A 111 -3.76 13.08 -2.10
N TRP A 112 -2.83 12.83 -3.02
CA TRP A 112 -2.45 11.48 -3.42
C TRP A 112 -1.92 10.64 -2.26
N ALA A 113 -1.16 11.26 -1.35
CA ALA A 113 -0.69 10.58 -0.15
C ALA A 113 -1.85 10.19 0.78
N ALA A 114 -2.79 11.10 1.00
CA ALA A 114 -3.99 10.85 1.79
C ALA A 114 -4.91 9.81 1.13
N ASP A 115 -5.09 9.87 -0.19
CA ASP A 115 -5.93 8.94 -0.95
C ASP A 115 -5.45 7.50 -0.74
N ARG A 116 -4.13 7.27 -0.86
CA ARG A 116 -3.53 5.95 -0.67
C ARG A 116 -3.75 5.40 0.75
N LEU A 117 -3.63 6.26 1.76
CA LEU A 117 -3.93 5.91 3.14
C LEU A 117 -5.41 5.54 3.33
N PHE A 118 -6.32 6.36 2.82
CA PHE A 118 -7.75 6.12 2.99
C PHE A 118 -8.29 4.94 2.18
N ILE A 119 -7.69 4.64 1.01
CA ILE A 119 -7.98 3.42 0.26
C ILE A 119 -7.61 2.18 1.08
N GLU A 120 -6.41 2.15 1.68
CA GLU A 120 -6.01 1.03 2.56
C GLU A 120 -6.96 0.90 3.76
N HIS A 121 -7.29 2.03 4.40
CA HIS A 121 -8.24 2.06 5.51
C HIS A 121 -9.62 1.52 5.10
N ALA A 122 -10.15 1.95 3.95
CA ALA A 122 -11.45 1.51 3.44
C ALA A 122 -11.48 -0.01 3.23
N LEU A 123 -10.45 -0.58 2.58
CA LEU A 123 -10.37 -2.01 2.30
C LEU A 123 -10.19 -2.88 3.55
N LEU A 124 -9.60 -2.33 4.61
CA LEU A 124 -9.43 -3.00 5.89
C LEU A 124 -10.68 -2.93 6.78
N THR A 125 -11.46 -1.84 6.68
CA THR A 125 -12.60 -1.60 7.57
C THR A 125 -13.95 -1.99 6.97
N MET A 126 -14.09 -2.06 5.65
CA MET A 126 -15.33 -2.50 5.01
C MET A 126 -15.55 -4.01 5.17
N PRO A 127 -16.79 -4.51 5.00
CA PRO A 127 -17.05 -5.95 5.01
C PRO A 127 -16.15 -6.70 4.01
N GLY A 128 -15.46 -7.74 4.48
CA GLY A 128 -14.39 -8.38 3.70
C GLY A 128 -14.82 -8.91 2.33
N HIS A 129 -16.07 -9.37 2.20
CA HIS A 129 -16.61 -9.84 0.91
C HIS A 129 -16.79 -8.70 -0.12
N ILE A 130 -17.06 -7.46 0.33
CA ILE A 130 -17.14 -6.27 -0.52
C ILE A 130 -15.74 -5.86 -0.98
N ALA A 131 -14.78 -5.80 -0.05
CA ALA A 131 -13.38 -5.53 -0.39
C ALA A 131 -12.85 -6.54 -1.41
N ASP A 132 -13.09 -7.84 -1.17
CA ASP A 132 -12.67 -8.89 -2.10
C ASP A 132 -13.34 -8.79 -3.47
N ALA A 133 -14.63 -8.42 -3.52
CA ALA A 133 -15.33 -8.22 -4.78
C ALA A 133 -14.75 -7.03 -5.57
N HIS A 134 -14.44 -5.92 -4.89
CA HIS A 134 -13.80 -4.76 -5.50
C HIS A 134 -12.42 -5.10 -6.08
N MET A 135 -11.57 -5.74 -5.26
CA MET A 135 -10.20 -6.12 -5.62
C MET A 135 -10.14 -7.17 -6.74
N LYS A 136 -11.19 -7.96 -6.92
CA LYS A 136 -11.32 -8.93 -8.02
C LYS A 136 -11.95 -8.32 -9.28
N GLY A 137 -12.33 -7.04 -9.24
CA GLY A 137 -13.04 -6.37 -10.34
C GLY A 137 -14.48 -6.85 -10.55
N LEU A 138 -15.08 -7.56 -9.58
CA LEU A 138 -16.48 -7.98 -9.64
C LEU A 138 -17.42 -6.79 -9.43
N ILE A 139 -16.98 -5.81 -8.63
CA ILE A 139 -17.63 -4.51 -8.44
C ILE A 139 -16.58 -3.41 -8.53
N HIS A 140 -17.00 -2.20 -8.85
CA HIS A 140 -16.15 -1.02 -8.77
C HIS A 140 -16.77 -0.03 -7.77
N ILE A 141 -15.99 0.39 -6.79
CA ILE A 141 -16.36 1.40 -5.79
C ILE A 141 -15.65 2.66 -6.24
N HIS A 142 -16.41 3.62 -6.76
CA HIS A 142 -15.88 4.89 -7.23
C HIS A 142 -15.40 5.72 -6.03
N ASP A 143 -14.25 6.38 -6.18
CA ASP A 143 -13.62 7.25 -5.17
C ASP A 143 -13.50 6.55 -3.81
N LEU A 144 -12.93 5.34 -3.83
CA LEU A 144 -12.76 4.51 -2.65
C LEU A 144 -12.02 5.23 -1.51
N GLU A 145 -11.14 6.17 -1.83
CA GLU A 145 -10.47 7.05 -0.85
C GLU A 145 -11.43 7.87 0.01
N TYR A 146 -12.66 8.12 -0.45
CA TYR A 146 -13.66 8.88 0.31
C TYR A 146 -14.63 8.00 1.09
N TRP A 147 -14.57 6.67 0.93
CA TRP A 147 -15.44 5.71 1.60
C TRP A 147 -15.54 5.95 3.11
N SER A 148 -14.38 6.12 3.76
CA SER A 148 -14.30 6.28 5.21
C SER A 148 -14.47 7.71 5.69
N VAL A 149 -14.33 8.69 4.79
CA VAL A 149 -14.43 10.12 5.10
C VAL A 149 -15.89 10.59 5.00
N GLY A 150 -16.75 9.85 4.31
CA GLY A 150 -18.17 10.19 4.15
C GLY A 150 -18.40 11.40 3.25
N ARG A 151 -17.43 11.74 2.39
CA ARG A 151 -17.56 12.83 1.42
C ARG A 151 -18.54 12.42 0.31
N PRO A 152 -19.63 13.19 0.07
CA PRO A 152 -20.52 12.90 -1.06
C PRO A 152 -19.75 13.05 -2.38
N PHE A 153 -20.03 12.16 -3.33
CA PHE A 153 -19.37 12.17 -4.64
C PHE A 153 -19.57 13.50 -5.38
N CYS A 154 -20.83 13.90 -5.52
CA CYS A 154 -21.25 15.15 -6.14
C CYS A 154 -22.47 15.71 -5.40
N LEU A 155 -22.59 17.03 -5.39
CA LEU A 155 -23.73 17.74 -4.80
C LEU A 155 -24.07 18.96 -5.66
N SER A 156 -25.36 19.17 -5.90
CA SER A 156 -25.88 20.36 -6.58
C SER A 156 -26.76 21.13 -5.61
N HIS A 157 -26.48 22.43 -5.44
CA HIS A 157 -27.23 23.31 -4.56
C HIS A 157 -28.07 24.29 -5.36
N ASP A 158 -29.22 24.66 -4.83
CA ASP A 158 -30.02 25.77 -5.33
C ASP A 158 -29.52 27.08 -4.69
N PRO A 159 -29.02 28.05 -5.48
CA PRO A 159 -28.43 29.28 -4.95
C PRO A 159 -29.43 30.14 -4.16
N ARG A 160 -30.74 29.94 -4.33
CA ARG A 160 -31.78 30.66 -3.57
C ARG A 160 -31.76 30.37 -2.06
N PHE A 161 -31.06 29.33 -1.61
CA PHE A 161 -30.93 29.01 -0.18
C PHE A 161 -29.74 29.72 0.50
N ILE A 162 -28.88 30.39 -0.26
CA ILE A 162 -27.68 31.08 0.24
C ILE A 162 -27.59 32.56 -0.18
N LEU A 163 -28.62 33.07 -0.87
CA LEU A 163 -28.80 34.47 -1.28
C LEU A 163 -30.06 35.03 -0.62
#